data_AF-X5R2M2-F1
#
_entry.id   AF-X5R2M2-F1
#
_cell.length_a   1.000
_cell.length_b   1.000
_cell.length_c   1.000
_cell.angle_alpha   90.00
_cell.angle_beta   90.00
_cell.angle_gamma   90.00
#
_symmetry.space_group_name_H-M   'P 1'
#
loop_
_entity.id
_entity.type
_entity.pdbx_description
1 polymer ?
#
loop_
_entity_poly.entity_id
_entity_poly.type
_entity_poly.pdbx_seq_one_letter_code
_entity_poly.pdbx_strand_id
1 'polypeptide(L)'
;MLSWRAATVGLAGSLLLVASASADENCGLCAKQIVTNSELATCFLDQYDQIAKTGNTAVVVDLSSCASRGVVEPLPSPSKAAAEPDVQFMISRTQLDCLKKKLETPGIVLDPTATIQLDSCG
;
A
#
# COMPACT_ATOMS: atom_id res chain seq x y z
N MET A 1 -55.01 -21.00 44.80
CA MET A 1 -54.88 -19.60 44.33
C MET A 1 -53.85 -19.58 43.22
N LEU A 2 -54.14 -18.83 42.18
CA LEU A 2 -53.48 -18.73 40.87
C LEU A 2 -52.09 -18.07 40.95
N SER A 3 -51.27 -18.30 39.90
CA SER A 3 -50.15 -17.46 39.42
C SER A 3 -48.76 -17.76 40.02
N TRP A 4 -47.63 -17.73 39.28
CA TRP A 4 -47.34 -17.22 37.94
C TRP A 4 -46.05 -17.85 37.37
N ARG A 5 -45.96 -17.82 36.04
CA ARG A 5 -44.91 -18.14 35.05
C ARG A 5 -43.45 -17.84 35.49
N ALA A 6 -42.51 -18.75 35.23
CA ALA A 6 -41.60 -18.83 34.07
C ALA A 6 -40.54 -17.72 33.96
N ALA A 7 -39.27 -18.12 34.02
CA ALA A 7 -38.15 -17.44 33.36
C ALA A 7 -37.15 -18.51 32.91
N THR A 8 -37.34 -19.00 31.70
CA THR A 8 -36.42 -19.89 31.01
C THR A 8 -35.11 -19.16 30.74
N VAL A 9 -34.02 -19.83 31.12
CA VAL A 9 -32.62 -19.50 30.86
C VAL A 9 -32.42 -19.14 29.38
N GLY A 10 -32.05 -17.89 29.12
CA GLY A 10 -31.57 -17.42 27.83
C GLY A 10 -30.22 -16.76 28.01
N LEU A 11 -29.16 -17.57 28.17
CA LEU A 11 -27.80 -17.08 28.01
C LEU A 11 -27.58 -16.83 26.52
N ALA A 12 -27.89 -15.61 26.09
CA ALA A 12 -27.49 -15.10 24.79
C ALA A 12 -25.96 -15.17 24.71
N GLY A 13 -25.46 -16.07 23.87
CA GLY A 13 -24.05 -16.10 23.50
C GLY A 13 -23.71 -14.79 22.80
N SER A 14 -23.10 -13.86 23.54
CA SER A 14 -22.46 -12.70 22.96
C SER A 14 -21.31 -13.18 22.08
N LEU A 15 -21.59 -13.33 20.79
CA LEU A 15 -20.57 -13.35 19.75
C LEU A 15 -19.82 -12.02 19.85
N LEU A 16 -18.71 -12.04 20.59
CA LEU A 16 -17.68 -11.02 20.53
C LEU A 16 -17.17 -11.02 19.09
N LEU A 17 -17.74 -10.14 18.28
CA LEU A 17 -17.12 -9.66 17.05
C LEU A 17 -15.81 -9.01 17.50
N VAL A 18 -14.72 -9.78 17.47
CA VAL A 18 -13.37 -9.23 17.37
C VAL A 18 -13.38 -8.39 16.10
N ALA A 19 -13.65 -7.10 16.26
CA ALA A 19 -13.18 -6.12 15.32
C ALA A 19 -11.65 -6.23 15.42
N SER A 20 -11.04 -6.87 14.43
CA SER A 20 -9.63 -6.72 14.15
C SER A 20 -9.42 -5.24 13.82
N ALA A 21 -9.29 -4.43 14.87
CA ALA A 21 -8.62 -3.15 14.76
C ALA A 21 -7.20 -3.51 14.33
N SER A 22 -6.96 -3.41 13.03
CA SER A 22 -5.61 -3.45 12.47
C SER A 22 -4.84 -2.32 13.15
N ALA A 23 -4.13 -2.65 14.22
CA ALA A 23 -3.10 -1.81 14.77
C ALA A 23 -1.90 -1.82 13.81
N ASP A 24 -2.11 -1.39 12.56
CA ASP A 24 -1.05 -0.80 11.74
C ASP A 24 -0.96 0.63 12.26
N GLU A 25 -0.29 0.81 13.41
CA GLU A 25 -0.23 2.11 14.08
C GLU A 25 0.45 3.14 13.18
N ASN A 26 -0.40 3.85 12.46
CA ASN A 26 -0.25 5.19 11.93
C ASN A 26 1.20 5.57 11.60
N CYS A 27 1.71 5.04 10.49
CA CYS A 27 2.82 5.71 9.83
C CYS A 27 2.33 7.07 9.29
N GLY A 28 2.31 8.08 10.16
CA GLY A 28 1.79 9.42 9.85
C GLY A 28 2.60 10.16 8.78
N LEU A 29 3.80 9.67 8.48
CA LEU A 29 4.69 10.15 7.43
C LEU A 29 4.69 9.25 6.19
N CYS A 30 3.97 8.12 6.21
CA CYS A 30 3.94 7.23 5.07
C CYS A 30 3.12 7.79 3.93
N ALA A 31 3.58 7.52 2.72
CA ALA A 31 2.92 7.87 1.50
C ALA A 31 1.51 7.24 1.47
N LYS A 32 0.51 8.08 1.18
CA LYS A 32 -0.86 7.63 0.91
C LYS A 32 -1.03 7.20 -0.54
N GLN A 33 -0.17 7.67 -1.42
CA GLN A 33 -0.11 7.31 -2.83
C GLN A 33 1.32 7.43 -3.32
N ILE A 34 1.65 6.71 -4.37
CA ILE A 34 2.91 6.88 -5.11
C ILE A 34 2.62 7.01 -6.60
N VAL A 35 3.45 7.74 -7.31
CA VAL A 35 3.54 7.76 -8.76
C VAL A 35 4.66 6.82 -9.14
N THR A 36 4.40 5.88 -10.04
CA THR A 36 5.40 4.91 -10.50
C THR A 36 5.26 4.69 -12.00
N ASN A 37 6.22 4.00 -12.59
CA ASN A 37 6.19 3.56 -13.98
C ASN A 37 6.67 2.11 -14.08
N SER A 38 6.70 1.56 -15.30
CA SER A 38 7.11 0.17 -15.52
C SER A 38 8.54 -0.13 -15.05
N GLU A 39 9.46 0.83 -15.20
CA GLU A 39 10.86 0.71 -14.77
C GLU A 39 10.98 0.62 -13.24
N LEU A 40 10.41 1.60 -12.52
CA LEU A 40 10.45 1.63 -11.06
C LEU A 40 9.66 0.47 -10.43
N ALA A 41 8.52 0.08 -11.03
CA ALA A 41 7.75 -1.05 -10.54
C ALA A 41 8.51 -2.37 -10.65
N THR A 42 9.19 -2.60 -11.79
CA THR A 42 10.01 -3.80 -11.98
C THR A 42 11.18 -3.81 -11.00
N CYS A 43 11.84 -2.67 -10.80
CA CYS A 43 12.95 -2.58 -9.86
C CYS A 43 12.51 -2.76 -8.41
N PHE A 44 11.35 -2.20 -8.03
CA PHE A 44 10.76 -2.41 -6.71
C PHE A 44 10.50 -3.90 -6.45
N LEU A 45 9.95 -4.62 -7.44
CA LEU A 45 9.67 -6.05 -7.31
C LEU A 45 10.96 -6.88 -7.18
N ASP A 46 12.02 -6.52 -7.91
CA ASP A 46 13.34 -7.15 -7.80
C ASP A 46 13.99 -6.93 -6.43
N GLN A 47 13.87 -5.72 -5.89
CA GLN A 47 14.45 -5.35 -4.58
C GLN A 47 13.54 -5.69 -3.39
N TYR A 48 12.31 -6.15 -3.62
CA TYR A 48 11.29 -6.34 -2.60
C TYR A 48 11.81 -7.17 -1.42
N ASP A 49 12.46 -8.31 -1.69
CA ASP A 49 12.98 -9.18 -0.64
C ASP A 49 14.02 -8.51 0.26
N GLN A 50 14.78 -7.55 -0.27
CA GLN A 50 15.76 -6.79 0.52
C GLN A 50 15.08 -5.70 1.34
N ILE A 51 14.16 -4.96 0.72
CA ILE A 51 13.34 -3.93 1.37
C ILE A 51 12.54 -4.57 2.52
N ALA A 52 11.96 -5.74 2.28
CA ALA A 52 11.15 -6.50 3.21
C ALA A 52 11.93 -7.15 4.36
N LYS A 53 13.26 -7.18 4.33
CA LYS A 53 14.05 -7.66 5.50
C LYS A 53 14.24 -6.59 6.57
N THR A 54 13.96 -5.33 6.25
CA THR A 54 13.97 -4.22 7.20
C THR A 54 12.80 -4.39 8.15
N GLY A 55 13.04 -4.99 9.33
CA GLY A 55 12.01 -5.34 10.34
C GLY A 55 11.37 -4.14 11.05
N ASN A 56 11.28 -2.99 10.39
CA ASN A 56 10.71 -1.76 10.93
C ASN A 56 9.23 -1.60 10.51
N THR A 57 8.45 -0.90 11.32
CA THR A 57 7.04 -0.60 11.05
C THR A 57 6.88 0.39 9.90
N ALA A 58 7.86 1.30 9.73
CA ALA A 58 8.02 2.17 8.57
C ALA A 58 9.21 1.72 7.72
N VAL A 59 8.96 1.56 6.42
CA VAL A 59 9.91 1.07 5.44
C VAL A 59 10.24 2.20 4.48
N VAL A 60 11.52 2.56 4.39
CA VAL A 60 12.01 3.47 3.35
C VAL A 60 12.25 2.65 2.10
N VAL A 61 11.59 3.04 1.01
CA VAL A 61 11.82 2.51 -0.32
C VAL A 61 12.65 3.54 -1.07
N ASP A 62 13.86 3.16 -1.48
CA ASP A 62 14.74 3.98 -2.32
C ASP A 62 14.97 3.25 -3.65
N LEU A 63 14.40 3.81 -4.70
CA LEU A 63 14.52 3.38 -6.09
C LEU A 63 15.37 4.38 -6.90
N SER A 64 16.12 5.25 -6.22
CA SER A 64 16.98 6.26 -6.85
C SER A 64 18.03 5.63 -7.77
N SER A 65 18.46 4.38 -7.48
CA SER A 65 19.34 3.60 -8.35
C SER A 65 18.64 2.96 -9.54
N CYS A 66 17.32 2.84 -9.47
CA CYS A 66 16.48 2.22 -10.50
C CYS A 66 16.06 3.22 -11.58
N ALA A 67 15.87 4.48 -11.19
CA ALA A 67 15.63 5.55 -12.14
C ALA A 67 16.85 5.67 -13.06
N SER A 68 16.69 5.25 -14.32
CA SER A 68 17.74 5.38 -15.31
C SER A 68 18.18 6.85 -15.40
N ARG A 69 19.44 7.15 -15.05
CA ARG A 69 20.11 8.45 -15.31
C ARG A 69 20.33 8.71 -16.81
N GLY A 70 19.50 8.13 -17.67
CA GLY A 70 19.64 8.08 -19.11
C GLY A 70 18.92 9.23 -19.76
N VAL A 71 19.64 10.35 -19.91
CA VAL A 71 19.46 11.35 -20.97
C VAL A 71 18.16 12.15 -20.88
N VAL A 72 18.32 13.42 -20.46
CA VAL A 72 17.46 14.58 -20.80
C VAL A 72 16.38 14.27 -21.85
N GLU A 73 15.15 14.16 -21.40
CA GLU A 73 14.01 14.03 -22.31
C GLU A 73 13.91 15.33 -23.14
N PRO A 74 13.69 15.22 -24.46
CA PRO A 74 13.65 16.34 -25.38
C PRO A 74 12.57 17.35 -24.99
N LEU A 75 12.86 18.62 -25.31
CA LEU A 75 12.00 19.81 -25.28
C LEU A 75 10.50 19.54 -25.03
N PRO A 76 9.86 20.27 -24.10
CA PRO A 76 8.49 20.02 -23.68
C PRO A 76 7.55 20.01 -24.89
N SER A 77 6.97 18.85 -25.18
CA SER A 77 5.81 18.80 -26.05
C SER A 77 4.65 19.47 -25.31
N PRO A 78 3.86 20.37 -25.95
CA PRO A 78 2.81 21.16 -25.30
C PRO A 78 1.60 20.35 -24.80
N SER A 79 1.73 19.02 -24.70
CA SER A 79 0.69 18.10 -24.26
C SER A 79 1.11 17.48 -22.93
N LYS A 80 0.66 18.12 -21.83
CA LYS A 80 0.59 17.60 -20.45
C LYS A 80 1.72 16.64 -20.06
N ALA A 81 2.79 17.18 -19.47
CA ALA A 81 3.86 16.39 -18.88
C ALA A 81 3.30 15.28 -17.98
N ALA A 82 3.80 14.05 -18.15
CA ALA A 82 3.53 12.96 -17.23
C ALA A 82 4.00 13.36 -15.82
N ALA A 83 3.32 12.86 -14.78
CA ALA A 83 3.74 13.15 -13.41
C ALA A 83 5.13 12.54 -13.17
N GLU A 84 5.99 13.21 -12.41
CA GLU A 84 7.31 12.65 -12.11
C GLU A 84 7.13 11.44 -11.18
N PRO A 85 7.77 10.28 -11.49
CA PRO A 85 7.62 9.10 -10.67
C PRO A 85 8.41 9.21 -9.36
N ASP A 86 7.83 8.72 -8.26
CA ASP A 86 8.40 8.75 -6.93
C ASP A 86 9.54 7.73 -6.80
N VAL A 87 10.78 8.23 -6.70
CA VAL A 87 11.97 7.40 -6.54
C VAL A 87 12.28 7.08 -5.08
N GLN A 88 11.77 7.86 -4.13
CA GLN A 88 12.02 7.63 -2.71
C GLN A 88 10.77 7.96 -1.88
N PHE A 89 10.33 7.02 -1.05
CA PHE A 89 9.14 7.20 -0.23
C PHE A 89 9.16 6.28 1.00
N MET A 90 8.37 6.64 2.01
CA MET A 90 8.15 5.81 3.20
C MET A 90 6.78 5.15 3.13
N ILE A 91 6.70 3.86 3.44
CA ILE A 91 5.44 3.10 3.51
C ILE A 91 5.43 2.16 4.70
N SER A 92 4.24 1.81 5.19
CA SER A 92 4.12 0.82 6.26
C SER A 92 4.39 -0.59 5.73
N ARG A 93 4.59 -1.54 6.64
CA ARG A 93 4.79 -2.93 6.25
C ARG A 93 3.60 -3.50 5.49
N THR A 94 2.37 -3.15 5.89
CA THR A 94 1.16 -3.59 5.23
C THR A 94 1.01 -2.94 3.85
N GLN A 95 1.37 -1.66 3.73
CA GLN A 95 1.44 -0.96 2.44
C GLN A 95 2.49 -1.56 1.50
N LEU A 96 3.64 -2.03 2.00
CA LEU A 96 4.69 -2.68 1.20
C LEU A 96 4.18 -3.95 0.52
N ASP A 97 3.54 -4.85 1.28
CA ASP A 97 3.00 -6.10 0.73
C ASP A 97 1.82 -5.84 -0.23
N CYS A 98 0.98 -4.85 0.10
CA CYS A 98 -0.11 -4.42 -0.77
C CYS A 98 0.39 -3.84 -2.09
N LEU A 99 1.42 -2.99 -2.06
CA LEU A 99 2.03 -2.42 -3.25
C LEU A 99 2.57 -3.51 -4.16
N LYS A 100 3.31 -4.48 -3.60
CA LYS A 100 3.78 -5.65 -4.35
C LYS A 100 2.62 -6.36 -5.08
N LYS A 101 1.56 -6.71 -4.37
CA LYS A 101 0.39 -7.40 -4.96
C LYS A 101 -0.27 -6.58 -6.09
N LYS A 102 -0.37 -5.26 -5.93
CA LYS A 102 -0.91 -4.37 -6.96
C LYS A 102 -0.04 -4.36 -8.22
N LEU A 103 1.28 -4.34 -8.07
CA LEU A 103 2.22 -4.36 -9.19
C LEU A 103 2.31 -5.72 -9.89
N GLU A 104 2.10 -6.82 -9.15
CA GLU A 104 2.03 -8.18 -9.72
C GLU A 104 0.69 -8.47 -10.42
N THR A 105 -0.30 -7.57 -10.32
CA THR A 105 -1.62 -7.76 -10.95
C THR A 105 -1.50 -7.65 -12.48
N PRO A 106 -1.90 -8.68 -13.24
CA PRO A 106 -1.82 -8.63 -14.69
C PRO A 106 -2.74 -7.54 -15.27
N GLY A 107 -2.24 -6.83 -16.29
CA GLY A 107 -3.01 -5.80 -16.99
C GLY A 107 -3.00 -4.42 -16.35
N ILE A 108 -2.18 -4.19 -15.32
CA ILE A 108 -1.94 -2.83 -14.81
C ILE A 108 -1.19 -1.99 -15.85
N VAL A 109 -1.70 -0.79 -16.12
CA VAL A 109 -1.07 0.18 -17.02
C VAL A 109 -0.23 1.12 -16.18
N LEU A 110 1.10 1.03 -16.30
CA LEU A 110 2.05 1.82 -15.52
C LEU A 110 2.70 2.95 -16.31
N ASP A 111 2.67 2.88 -17.64
CA ASP A 111 3.36 3.82 -18.53
C ASP A 111 2.41 4.89 -19.09
N PRO A 112 2.84 6.16 -19.23
CA PRO A 112 4.16 6.71 -18.88
C PRO A 112 4.38 6.82 -17.36
N THR A 113 3.29 7.01 -16.61
CA THR A 113 3.25 6.94 -15.14
C THR A 113 1.86 6.55 -14.67
N ALA A 114 1.77 5.87 -13.53
CA ALA A 114 0.54 5.54 -12.84
C ALA A 114 0.60 5.94 -11.36
N THR A 115 -0.52 6.43 -10.84
CA THR A 115 -0.69 6.69 -9.41
C THR A 115 -1.29 5.47 -8.73
N ILE A 116 -0.61 4.94 -7.73
CA ILE A 116 -1.05 3.80 -6.92
C ILE A 116 -1.45 4.29 -5.54
N GLN A 117 -2.74 4.14 -5.21
CA GLN A 117 -3.25 4.42 -3.87
C GLN A 117 -2.80 3.35 -2.87
N LEU A 118 -2.22 3.82 -1.77
CA LEU A 118 -1.73 3.02 -0.64
C LEU A 118 -2.53 3.29 0.65
N ASP A 119 -3.39 4.31 0.67
CA ASP A 119 -4.34 4.56 1.76
C ASP A 119 -5.31 3.39 1.96
N SER A 120 -5.66 2.68 0.90
CA SER A 120 -6.56 1.52 0.96
C SER A 120 -5.87 0.23 1.39
N CYS A 121 -4.55 0.29 1.66
CA CYS A 121 -3.72 -0.85 2.04
C CYS A 121 -3.47 -0.94 3.55
N GLY A 122 -3.98 0.00 4.36
CA GLY A 122 -3.79 0.07 5.81
C GLY A 122 -4.98 0.66 6.53
#